data_AF-B9JQR7-F1
#
_entry.id   AF-B9JQR7-F1
#
_cell.length_a   1.000
_cell.length_b   1.000
_cell.length_c   1.000
_cell.angle_alpha   90.00
_cell.angle_beta   90.00
_cell.angle_gamma   90.00
#
_symmetry.space_group_name_H-M   'P 1'
#
loop_
_entity.id
_entity.type
_entity.pdbx_description
1 polymer ?
#
loop_
_entity_poly.entity_id
_entity_poly.type
_entity_poly.pdbx_seq_one_letter_code
_entity_poly.pdbx_strand_id
1 'polypeptide(L)'
;MKGSTVARKSIEQRLAELEAQRSALKARLSKQDRANDTRRKVLLGALVLHRLENANDPEFTKRLGDWLRRELPGFLTRDNDKALFADLLGAASASTTENSNSTEAAS
;
A
#
# COMPACT_ATOMS: atom_id res chain seq x y z
N MET A 1 -35.28 -31.39 47.25
CA MET A 1 -35.13 -30.23 46.34
C MET A 1 -33.66 -29.84 46.28
N LYS A 2 -33.02 -29.88 45.10
CA LYS A 2 -31.60 -29.49 44.92
C LYS A 2 -31.52 -27.96 44.84
N GLY A 3 -31.03 -27.32 45.90
CA GLY A 3 -30.73 -25.90 45.91
C GLY A 3 -29.51 -25.61 45.05
N SER A 4 -29.73 -25.01 43.88
CA SER A 4 -28.67 -24.52 43.00
C SER A 4 -28.04 -23.29 43.64
N THR A 5 -26.92 -23.47 44.34
CA THR A 5 -26.10 -22.36 44.84
C THR A 5 -25.34 -21.73 43.68
N VAL A 6 -25.96 -20.76 43.01
CA VAL A 6 -25.24 -19.85 42.12
C VAL A 6 -24.29 -19.04 43.00
N ALA A 7 -23.02 -19.44 43.05
CA ALA A 7 -21.97 -18.68 43.72
C ALA A 7 -21.99 -17.25 43.17
N ARG A 8 -22.34 -16.27 44.01
CA ARG A 8 -22.29 -14.86 43.63
C ARG A 8 -20.82 -14.52 43.39
N LYS A 9 -20.42 -14.39 42.13
CA LYS A 9 -19.09 -13.86 41.76
C LYS A 9 -18.85 -12.56 42.50
N SER A 10 -17.66 -12.41 43.09
CA SER A 10 -17.28 -11.15 43.75
C SER A 10 -17.29 -10.01 42.73
N ILE A 11 -17.46 -8.78 43.22
CA ILE A 11 -17.45 -7.59 42.36
C ILE A 11 -16.12 -7.51 41.58
N GLU A 12 -15.02 -7.90 42.20
CA GLU A 12 -13.69 -7.96 41.59
C GLU A 12 -13.63 -8.97 40.43
N GLN A 13 -14.21 -10.17 40.59
CA GLN A 13 -14.28 -11.16 39.53
C GLN A 13 -15.10 -10.67 38.33
N ARG A 14 -16.21 -9.97 38.60
CA ARG A 14 -17.03 -9.37 37.53
C ARG A 14 -16.30 -8.24 36.82
N LEU A 15 -15.56 -7.41 37.57
CA LEU A 15 -14.75 -6.34 37.00
C LEU A 15 -13.63 -6.91 36.12
N ALA A 16 -12.95 -7.96 36.57
CA ALA A 16 -11.93 -8.65 35.81
C ALA A 16 -12.50 -9.29 34.53
N GLU A 17 -13.69 -9.91 34.60
CA GLU A 17 -14.36 -10.47 33.42
C GLU A 17 -14.73 -9.39 32.40
N LEU A 18 -15.26 -8.24 32.85
CA LEU A 18 -15.62 -7.13 31.96
C LEU A 18 -14.38 -6.51 31.30
N GLU A 19 -13.29 -6.32 32.04
CA GLU A 19 -12.06 -5.78 31.47
C GLU A 19 -11.42 -6.77 30.49
N ALA A 20 -11.47 -8.07 30.79
CA ALA A 20 -11.02 -9.11 29.86
C ALA A 20 -11.83 -9.08 28.55
N GLN A 21 -13.16 -8.98 28.62
CA GLN A 21 -14.02 -8.86 27.45
C GLN A 21 -13.73 -7.59 26.64
N ARG A 22 -13.56 -6.44 27.31
CA ARG A 22 -13.18 -5.18 26.67
C ARG A 22 -11.85 -5.28 25.95
N SER A 23 -10.85 -5.87 26.59
CA SER A 23 -9.52 -6.06 26.01
C SER A 23 -9.57 -6.93 24.76
N ALA A 24 -10.36 -8.01 24.79
CA ALA A 24 -10.54 -8.92 23.66
C ALA A 24 -11.24 -8.23 22.47
N LEU A 25 -12.28 -7.45 22.73
CA LEU A 25 -12.98 -6.67 21.70
C LEU A 25 -12.05 -5.62 21.08
N LYS A 26 -11.28 -4.91 21.90
CA LYS A 26 -10.30 -3.92 21.43
C LYS A 26 -9.20 -4.56 20.57
N ALA A 27 -8.71 -5.73 20.97
CA ALA A 27 -7.73 -6.48 20.19
C ALA A 27 -8.29 -6.92 18.83
N ARG A 28 -9.55 -7.38 18.80
CA ARG A 28 -10.24 -7.75 17.56
C ARG A 28 -10.43 -6.55 16.63
N LEU A 29 -10.88 -5.41 17.16
CA LEU A 29 -11.04 -4.18 16.38
C LEU A 29 -9.70 -3.73 15.78
N SER A 30 -8.65 -3.68 16.61
CA SER A 30 -7.30 -3.33 16.15
C SER A 30 -6.77 -4.28 15.06
N LYS A 31 -7.09 -5.58 15.14
CA LYS A 31 -6.76 -6.54 14.06
C LYS A 31 -7.50 -6.22 12.77
N GLN A 32 -8.79 -5.91 12.85
CA GLN A 32 -9.61 -5.54 11.70
C GLN A 32 -9.12 -4.25 11.05
N ASP A 33 -8.75 -3.26 11.84
CA ASP A 33 -8.24 -1.98 11.34
C ASP A 33 -6.93 -2.17 10.56
N ARG A 34 -5.98 -2.95 11.09
CA ARG A 34 -4.73 -3.28 10.37
C ARG A 34 -4.99 -4.06 9.08
N ALA A 35 -5.94 -4.99 9.09
CA ALA A 35 -6.31 -5.75 7.90
C ALA A 35 -6.92 -4.84 6.82
N ASN A 36 -7.81 -3.94 7.22
CA ASN A 36 -8.43 -2.96 6.32
C ASN A 36 -7.40 -1.95 5.78
N ASP A 37 -6.48 -1.48 6.63
CA ASP A 37 -5.40 -0.57 6.23
C ASP A 37 -4.47 -1.23 5.21
N THR A 38 -4.06 -2.47 5.45
CA THR A 38 -3.25 -3.27 4.51
C THR A 38 -3.99 -3.44 3.18
N ARG A 39 -5.28 -3.83 3.22
CA ARG A 39 -6.09 -4.00 2.01
C ARG A 39 -6.22 -2.69 1.23
N ARG A 40 -6.44 -1.56 1.89
CA ARG A 40 -6.54 -0.24 1.25
C ARG A 40 -5.24 0.11 0.52
N LYS A 41 -4.09 -0.06 1.18
CA LYS A 41 -2.77 0.23 0.60
C LYS A 41 -2.50 -0.64 -0.63
N VAL A 42 -2.79 -1.94 -0.54
CA VAL A 42 -2.60 -2.88 -1.65
C VAL A 42 -3.51 -2.53 -2.84
N LEU A 43 -4.81 -2.28 -2.60
CA LEU A 43 -5.76 -1.96 -3.67
C LEU A 43 -5.41 -0.63 -4.36
N LEU A 44 -4.99 0.38 -3.60
CA LEU A 44 -4.56 1.65 -4.17
C LEU A 44 -3.30 1.48 -5.03
N GLY A 45 -2.31 0.73 -4.55
CA GLY A 45 -1.11 0.41 -5.32
C GLY A 45 -1.43 -0.34 -6.61
N ALA A 46 -2.28 -1.38 -6.53
CA ALA A 46 -2.70 -2.16 -7.70
C ALA A 46 -3.43 -1.29 -8.75
N LEU A 47 -4.27 -0.34 -8.32
CA LEU A 47 -4.94 0.59 -9.23
C LEU A 47 -3.93 1.50 -9.95
N VAL A 48 -2.93 2.02 -9.23
CA VAL A 48 -1.89 2.87 -9.82
C VAL A 48 -1.07 2.09 -10.84
N LEU A 49 -0.64 0.86 -10.51
CA LEU A 49 0.09 0.00 -11.45
C LEU A 49 -0.74 -0.30 -12.70
N HIS A 50 -2.01 -0.68 -12.52
CA HIS A 50 -2.93 -0.93 -13.64
C HIS A 50 -3.09 0.31 -14.54
N ARG A 51 -3.10 1.52 -13.96
CA ARG A 51 -3.16 2.77 -14.74
C ARG A 51 -1.88 3.07 -15.50
N LEU A 52 -0.72 2.62 -15.02
CA LEU A 52 0.53 2.75 -15.76
C LEU A 52 0.59 1.80 -16.95
N GLU A 53 0.06 0.59 -16.80
CA GLU A 53 0.14 -0.47 -17.82
C GLU A 53 -0.96 -0.36 -18.89
N ASN A 54 -2.20 -0.08 -18.50
CA ASN A 54 -3.39 -0.30 -19.34
C ASN A 54 -4.21 0.97 -19.65
N ALA A 55 -3.56 2.14 -19.77
CA ALA A 55 -4.31 3.38 -19.92
C ALA A 55 -4.83 3.62 -21.34
N ASN A 56 -6.14 3.89 -21.42
CA ASN A 56 -6.79 4.54 -22.57
C ASN A 56 -6.44 6.04 -22.69
N ASP A 57 -5.58 6.58 -21.81
CA ASP A 57 -5.13 7.97 -21.79
C ASP A 57 -3.60 8.03 -21.59
N PRO A 58 -2.82 8.12 -22.68
CA PRO A 58 -1.36 8.15 -22.63
C PRO A 58 -0.78 9.38 -21.91
N GLU A 59 -1.47 10.52 -21.96
CA GLU A 59 -0.97 11.76 -21.35
C GLU A 59 -1.05 11.68 -19.83
N PHE A 60 -2.17 11.20 -19.30
CA PHE A 60 -2.33 10.96 -17.87
C PHE A 60 -1.29 9.98 -17.34
N THR A 61 -1.05 8.87 -18.04
CA THR A 61 -0.05 7.87 -17.65
C THR A 61 1.36 8.44 -17.61
N LYS A 62 1.74 9.24 -18.61
CA LYS A 62 3.03 9.93 -18.61
C LYS A 62 3.17 10.86 -17.40
N ARG A 63 2.18 11.73 -17.15
CA ARG A 63 2.19 12.66 -16.01
C ARG A 63 2.26 11.92 -14.67
N LEU A 64 1.54 10.80 -14.53
CA LEU A 64 1.56 9.97 -13.33
C LEU A 64 2.92 9.30 -13.12
N GLY A 65 3.51 8.74 -14.18
CA GLY A 65 4.85 8.16 -14.14
C GLY A 65 5.92 9.18 -13.76
N ASP A 66 5.89 10.37 -14.35
CA ASP A 66 6.83 11.45 -14.03
C ASP A 66 6.69 11.92 -12.57
N TRP A 67 5.45 12.01 -12.07
CA TRP A 67 5.19 12.32 -10.66
C TRP A 67 5.75 11.23 -9.74
N LEU A 68 5.50 9.95 -10.04
CA LEU A 68 6.00 8.81 -9.25
C LEU A 68 7.53 8.79 -9.19
N ARG A 69 8.22 9.02 -10.30
CA ARG A 69 9.70 9.08 -10.35
C ARG A 69 10.29 10.18 -9.48
N ARG A 70 9.57 11.29 -9.29
CA ARG A 70 10.01 12.39 -8.43
C ARG A 70 9.73 12.12 -6.95
N GLU A 71 8.55 11.61 -6.63
CA GLU A 71 8.10 11.48 -5.24
C GLU A 71 8.55 10.16 -4.58
N LEU A 72 8.56 9.02 -5.30
CA LEU A 72 8.92 7.72 -4.69
C LEU A 72 10.32 7.70 -4.08
N PRO A 73 11.38 8.25 -4.71
CA PRO A 73 12.71 8.24 -4.11
C PRO A 73 12.78 8.96 -2.76
N GLY A 74 11.96 9.99 -2.55
CA GLY A 74 11.86 10.71 -1.28
C GLY A 74 10.97 9.99 -0.25
N PHE A 75 9.97 9.24 -0.73
CA PHE A 75 9.08 8.44 0.12
C PHE A 75 9.72 7.14 0.60
N LEU A 76 10.52 6.49 -0.24
CA LEU A 76 11.20 5.23 0.06
C LEU A 76 12.50 5.50 0.81
N THR A 77 12.50 5.15 2.10
CA THR A 77 13.66 5.40 2.98
C THR A 77 14.73 4.31 2.88
N ARG A 78 14.37 3.09 2.48
CA ARG A 78 15.28 1.93 2.42
C ARG A 78 15.69 1.62 0.98
N ASP A 79 16.96 1.30 0.78
CA ASP A 79 17.47 1.01 -0.56
C ASP A 79 16.92 -0.30 -1.14
N ASN A 80 16.63 -1.30 -0.30
CA ASN A 80 15.94 -2.52 -0.72
C ASN A 80 14.56 -2.23 -1.28
N ASP A 81 13.83 -1.28 -0.68
CA ASP A 81 12.50 -0.91 -1.16
C ASP A 81 12.60 -0.14 -2.48
N LYS A 82 13.60 0.75 -2.63
CA LYS A 82 13.87 1.45 -3.90
C LYS A 82 14.20 0.48 -5.03
N ALA A 83 14.94 -0.59 -4.75
CA ALA A 83 15.29 -1.61 -5.75
C ALA A 83 14.06 -2.32 -6.32
N LEU A 84 12.96 -2.45 -5.55
CA LEU A 84 11.71 -3.03 -6.03
C LEU A 84 10.99 -2.18 -7.09
N PHE A 85 11.33 -0.90 -7.22
CA PHE A 85 10.73 0.04 -8.18
C PHE A 85 11.75 0.54 -9.21
N ALA A 86 12.89 -0.14 -9.39
CA ALA A 86 13.96 0.31 -10.27
C ALA A 86 13.53 0.43 -11.75
N ASP A 87 12.59 -0.42 -12.18
CA ASP A 87 11.93 -0.36 -13.48
C ASP A 87 11.09 0.91 -13.67
N LEU A 88 10.32 1.28 -12.66
CA LEU A 88 9.49 2.49 -12.64
C LEU A 88 10.35 3.76 -12.56
N LEU A 89 11.40 3.72 -11.72
CA LEU A 89 12.32 4.83 -11.47
C LEU A 89 13.33 5.04 -12.62
N GLY A 90 13.75 3.97 -13.28
CA GLY A 90 14.79 3.97 -14.32
C GLY A 90 14.30 4.22 -15.76
N ALA A 91 12.99 4.16 -16.01
CA ALA A 91 12.42 4.31 -17.36
C ALA A 91 12.46 5.75 -17.94
N ALA A 92 13.27 6.65 -17.36
CA ALA A 92 13.55 7.98 -17.93
C ALA A 92 14.69 7.97 -18.98
N SER A 93 15.41 6.86 -19.19
CA SER A 93 16.58 6.82 -20.07
C SER A 93 16.41 6.09 -21.42
N ALA A 94 15.18 5.77 -21.83
CA ALA A 94 14.92 5.01 -23.07
C ALA A 94 14.39 5.85 -24.25
N SER A 95 14.52 7.18 -24.25
CA SER A 95 14.11 8.01 -25.40
C SER A 95 15.12 9.10 -25.78
N THR A 96 16.42 8.82 -25.64
CA THR A 96 17.47 9.65 -26.24
C THR A 96 18.53 8.73 -26.83
N THR A 97 18.27 8.19 -28.01
CA THR A 97 19.25 7.87 -29.06
C THR A 97 18.46 7.38 -30.28
N GLU A 98 18.18 8.29 -31.21
CA GLU A 98 18.14 8.04 -32.66
C GLU A 98 17.94 9.40 -33.36
N ASN A 99 18.97 10.24 -33.23
CA ASN A 99 19.23 11.30 -34.20
C ASN A 99 20.55 10.96 -34.88
N SER A 100 20.48 10.11 -35.90
CA SER A 100 21.60 9.76 -36.77
C SER A 100 21.22 10.11 -38.21
N ASN A 101 21.51 11.37 -38.54
CA ASN A 101 22.16 11.78 -39.78
C ASN A 101 21.70 11.12 -41.10
N SER A 102 20.86 11.83 -41.84
CA SER A 102 20.84 11.79 -43.31
C SER A 102 21.13 13.17 -43.87
N THR A 103 22.40 13.55 -43.75
CA THR A 103 23.03 14.50 -44.66
C THR A 103 23.62 13.71 -45.82
N GLU A 104 23.49 14.25 -47.04
CA GLU A 104 24.25 13.89 -48.26
C GLU A 104 23.70 12.78 -49.18
N ALA A 105 23.09 13.21 -50.29
CA ALA A 105 23.34 12.63 -51.61
C ALA A 105 23.08 13.70 -52.68
N ALA A 106 24.17 14.23 -53.24
CA ALA A 106 24.19 15.07 -54.42
C ALA A 106 23.94 14.22 -55.69
N SER A 107 23.09 14.71 -56.58
CA SER A 107 23.24 14.74 -58.06
C SER A 107 21.94 15.17 -58.72
#